data_AF-A0A015NJF4-F1
#
_entry.id   AF-A0A015NJF4-F1
#
_cell.length_a   1.000
_cell.length_b   1.000
_cell.length_c   1.000
_cell.angle_alpha   90.00
_cell.angle_beta   90.00
_cell.angle_gamma   90.00
#
_symmetry.space_group_name_H-M   'P 1'
#
loop_
_entity.id
_entity.type
_entity.pdbx_description
1 polymer ?
#
loop_
_entity_poly.entity_id
_entity_poly.type
_entity_poly.pdbx_seq_one_letter_code
_entity_poly.pdbx_strand_id
1 'polypeptide(L)'
;MVVFEATQDLTKPGAQEIQDWLDAGQKPNSNAPVLVAPTEIGRLFATARTVDPTARAKDAGELAIMQWLGNYVDYHSDASILIVYENGKIPRFVRETGLDMATDVLTTRAFLELAERRGIVSSAEDYWQRIVDVAPTANPQVATMSIRRPKQDRDT
;
A
#
# COMPACT_ATOMS: atom_id res chain seq x y z
N MET A 1 3.41 7.88 -5.17
CA MET A 1 2.71 7.10 -6.22
C MET A 1 1.23 6.97 -5.90
N VAL A 2 0.84 6.16 -4.91
CA VAL A 2 -0.58 5.87 -4.59
C VAL A 2 -1.40 7.12 -4.32
N VAL A 3 -0.93 8.02 -3.45
CA VAL A 3 -1.63 9.30 -3.17
C VAL A 3 -1.86 10.10 -4.43
N PHE A 4 -0.82 10.29 -5.24
CA PHE A 4 -0.93 11.00 -6.51
C PHE A 4 -1.96 10.32 -7.43
N GLU A 5 -1.95 8.99 -7.55
CA GLU A 5 -2.90 8.29 -8.40
C GLU A 5 -4.35 8.42 -7.94
N ALA A 6 -4.55 8.36 -6.62
CA ALA A 6 -5.85 8.43 -5.95
C ALA A 6 -6.44 9.84 -5.94
N THR A 7 -5.62 10.89 -5.78
CA THR A 7 -6.11 12.26 -5.54
C THR A 7 -5.84 13.26 -6.67
N GLN A 8 -5.12 12.89 -7.74
CA GLN A 8 -4.91 13.77 -8.90
C GLN A 8 -6.21 14.21 -9.59
N ASP A 9 -7.26 13.41 -9.49
CA ASP A 9 -8.57 13.67 -10.07
C ASP A 9 -9.63 13.42 -9.00
N LEU A 10 -10.02 14.50 -8.33
CA LEU A 10 -10.95 14.49 -7.21
C LEU A 10 -12.39 14.19 -7.64
N THR A 11 -12.67 14.11 -8.94
CA THR A 11 -14.01 13.73 -9.44
C THR A 11 -14.26 12.22 -9.38
N LYS A 12 -13.21 11.42 -9.15
CA LYS A 12 -13.32 9.97 -9.00
C LYS A 12 -13.99 9.59 -7.69
N PRO A 13 -14.79 8.50 -7.66
CA PRO A 13 -15.36 7.98 -6.43
C PRO A 13 -14.29 7.75 -5.36
N GLY A 14 -14.50 8.27 -4.14
CA GLY A 14 -13.58 8.08 -3.02
C GLY A 14 -12.36 9.01 -3.00
N ALA A 15 -12.08 9.76 -4.07
CA ALA A 15 -10.86 10.57 -4.16
C ALA A 15 -10.87 11.76 -3.19
N GLN A 16 -12.03 12.42 -3.04
CA GLN A 16 -12.19 13.52 -2.09
C GLN A 16 -12.05 13.02 -0.65
N GLU A 17 -12.66 11.87 -0.32
CA GLU A 17 -12.58 11.27 1.01
C GLU A 17 -11.14 10.87 1.38
N ILE A 18 -10.37 10.36 0.41
CA ILE A 18 -8.94 10.09 0.60
C ILE A 18 -8.17 11.39 0.84
N GLN A 19 -8.44 12.45 0.06
CA GLN A 19 -7.78 13.74 0.24
C GLN A 19 -8.08 14.33 1.62
N ASP A 20 -9.35 14.31 2.04
CA ASP A 20 -9.78 14.82 3.35
C ASP A 20 -9.12 14.03 4.50
N TRP A 21 -8.99 12.71 4.35
CA TRP A 21 -8.29 11.85 5.31
C TRP A 21 -6.80 12.18 5.41
N LEU A 22 -6.13 12.41 4.27
CA LEU A 22 -4.72 12.83 4.23
C LEU A 22 -4.54 14.19 4.92
N ASP A 23 -5.40 15.17 4.59
CA ASP A 23 -5.35 16.52 5.15
C ASP A 23 -5.58 16.51 6.67
N ALA A 24 -6.48 15.65 7.16
CA ALA A 24 -6.68 15.45 8.59
C ALA A 24 -5.45 14.80 9.25
N GLY A 25 -4.91 13.76 8.63
CA GLY A 25 -3.78 12.99 9.13
C GLY A 25 -2.45 13.76 9.16
N GLN A 26 -2.27 14.76 8.28
CA GLN A 26 -1.03 15.54 8.19
C GLN A 26 -0.99 16.75 9.13
N LYS A 27 -2.06 17.02 9.88
CA LYS A 27 -2.06 18.08 10.89
C LYS A 27 -1.06 17.75 12.00
N PRO A 28 -0.29 18.73 12.53
CA PRO A 28 0.75 18.51 13.56
C PRO A 28 0.31 17.78 14.83
N ASN A 29 -1.00 17.75 15.08
CA ASN A 29 -1.66 17.26 16.28
C ASN A 29 -2.76 16.25 15.92
N SER A 30 -2.65 15.59 14.77
CA SER A 30 -3.48 14.43 14.43
C SER A 30 -3.28 13.30 15.45
N ASN A 31 -4.37 12.66 15.85
CA ASN A 31 -4.34 11.44 16.67
C ASN A 31 -4.03 10.18 15.85
N ALA A 32 -4.04 10.29 14.52
CA ALA A 32 -3.67 9.25 13.56
C ALA A 32 -2.81 9.90 12.46
N PRO A 33 -1.52 10.16 12.73
CA PRO A 33 -0.66 10.85 11.79
C PRO A 33 -0.46 10.05 10.51
N VAL A 34 -0.54 10.73 9.36
CA VAL A 34 -0.32 10.11 8.04
C VAL A 34 0.88 10.77 7.37
N LEU A 35 1.85 9.94 6.97
CA LEU A 35 3.03 10.38 6.23
C LEU A 35 2.91 9.96 4.76
N VAL A 36 3.07 10.90 3.85
CA VAL A 36 3.20 10.63 2.41
C VAL A 36 4.67 10.71 2.03
N ALA A 37 5.37 9.58 2.08
CA ALA A 37 6.79 9.53 1.77
C ALA A 37 7.03 9.71 0.25
N PRO A 38 7.90 10.65 -0.16
CA PRO A 38 8.27 10.80 -1.56
C PRO A 38 9.24 9.67 -1.96
N THR A 39 9.01 9.06 -3.12
CA THR A 39 9.94 8.12 -3.76
C THR A 39 10.47 8.72 -5.06
N GLU A 40 11.65 8.32 -5.50
CA GLU A 40 12.20 8.76 -6.78
C GLU A 40 11.34 8.29 -7.95
N ILE A 41 10.90 7.03 -7.91
CA ILE A 41 9.93 6.47 -8.85
C ILE A 41 8.66 7.33 -8.87
N GLY A 42 8.20 7.75 -7.68
CA GLY A 42 7.06 8.66 -7.52
C GLY A 42 7.24 10.01 -8.21
N ARG A 43 8.41 10.63 -8.04
CA ARG A 43 8.73 11.92 -8.66
C ARG A 43 8.81 11.79 -10.18
N LEU A 44 9.52 10.77 -10.68
CA LEU A 44 9.67 10.53 -12.11
C LEU A 44 8.32 10.29 -12.78
N PHE A 45 7.45 9.51 -12.16
CA PHE A 45 6.10 9.28 -12.67
C PHE A 45 5.25 10.55 -12.69
N ALA A 46 5.26 11.33 -11.61
CA ALA A 46 4.54 12.60 -11.56
C ALA A 46 5.02 13.55 -12.67
N THR A 47 6.34 13.68 -12.87
CA THR A 47 6.92 14.47 -13.96
C THR A 47 6.48 13.95 -15.33
N ALA A 48 6.53 12.63 -15.56
CA ALA A 48 6.10 12.05 -16.84
C ALA A 48 4.63 12.40 -17.15
N ARG A 49 3.74 12.41 -16.14
CA ARG A 49 2.33 12.77 -16.33
C ARG A 49 2.05 14.25 -16.53
N THR A 50 2.98 15.13 -16.17
CA THR A 50 2.88 16.56 -16.57
C THR A 50 3.13 16.75 -18.07
N VAL A 51 3.91 15.86 -18.69
CA VAL A 51 4.25 15.91 -20.12
C VAL A 51 3.24 15.12 -20.95
N ASP A 52 2.88 13.92 -20.48
CA ASP A 52 1.88 13.06 -21.09
C ASP A 52 0.90 12.56 -20.01
N PRO A 53 -0.32 13.13 -19.94
CA PRO A 53 -1.33 12.71 -18.97
C PRO A 53 -1.72 11.23 -19.07
N THR A 54 -1.45 10.56 -20.19
CA THR A 54 -1.75 9.14 -20.41
C THR A 54 -0.61 8.20 -20.04
N ALA A 55 0.56 8.73 -19.68
CA ALA A 55 1.73 7.93 -19.34
C ALA A 55 1.40 6.90 -18.25
N ARG A 56 1.63 5.62 -18.58
CA ARG A 56 1.51 4.49 -17.67
C ARG A 56 2.91 4.04 -17.29
N ALA A 57 3.20 3.97 -16.00
CA ALA A 57 4.41 3.33 -15.51
C ALA A 57 4.05 1.95 -14.97
N LYS A 58 4.34 0.93 -15.77
CA LYS A 58 4.07 -0.46 -15.40
C LYS A 58 4.80 -0.78 -14.09
N ASP A 59 4.07 -1.36 -13.13
CA ASP A 59 4.60 -1.79 -11.83
C ASP A 59 5.22 -0.65 -10.97
N ALA A 60 4.89 0.61 -11.25
CA ALA A 60 5.53 1.74 -10.57
C ALA A 60 5.14 1.87 -9.09
N GLY A 61 3.95 1.41 -8.71
CA GLY A 61 3.54 1.30 -7.32
C GLY A 61 4.44 0.33 -6.56
N GLU A 62 4.66 -0.85 -7.13
CA GLU A 62 5.52 -1.88 -6.56
C GLU A 62 6.98 -1.44 -6.49
N LEU A 63 7.51 -0.82 -7.55
CA LEU A 63 8.86 -0.25 -7.55
C LEU A 63 9.02 0.84 -6.48
N ALA A 64 8.00 1.69 -6.28
CA ALA A 64 8.01 2.71 -5.24
C ALA A 64 8.00 2.09 -3.83
N ILE A 65 7.21 1.04 -3.60
CA ILE A 65 7.20 0.30 -2.33
C ILE A 65 8.57 -0.32 -2.07
N MET A 66 9.17 -0.99 -3.07
CA MET A 66 10.49 -1.61 -2.93
C MET A 66 11.60 -0.57 -2.67
N GLN A 67 11.59 0.57 -3.35
CA GLN A 67 12.52 1.68 -3.08
C GLN A 67 12.36 2.20 -1.66
N TRP A 68 11.11 2.41 -1.22
CA TRP A 68 10.83 2.89 0.13
C TRP A 68 11.29 1.88 1.18
N LEU A 69 10.97 0.60 1.01
CA LEU A 69 11.42 -0.45 1.93
C LEU A 69 12.94 -0.51 2.01
N GLY A 70 13.65 -0.53 0.87
CA GLY A 70 15.11 -0.54 0.87
C GLY A 70 15.70 0.61 1.68
N ASN A 71 15.18 1.83 1.51
CA ASN A 71 15.64 3.00 2.25
C ASN A 71 15.17 3.01 3.71
N TYR A 72 14.02 2.45 4.06
CA TYR A 72 13.43 2.51 5.40
C TYR A 72 14.02 1.46 6.34
N VAL A 73 14.32 0.27 5.81
CA VAL A 73 14.93 -0.86 6.53
C VAL A 73 16.28 -0.45 7.11
N ASP A 74 17.05 0.34 6.38
CA ASP A 74 18.38 0.80 6.80
C ASP A 74 18.34 1.67 8.09
N TYR A 75 17.16 2.20 8.48
CA TYR A 75 17.03 3.11 9.62
C TYR A 75 16.11 2.63 10.75
N HIS A 76 15.24 1.63 10.53
CA HIS A 76 14.17 1.27 11.48
C HIS A 76 13.94 -0.24 11.62
N SER A 77 14.95 -1.01 12.00
CA SER A 77 14.91 -2.50 12.07
C SER A 77 13.80 -3.12 12.92
N ASP A 78 13.22 -2.34 13.83
CA ASP A 78 12.33 -2.77 14.91
C ASP A 78 10.85 -2.44 14.63
N ALA A 79 10.56 -1.85 13.46
CA ALA A 79 9.18 -1.54 13.06
C ALA A 79 8.44 -2.80 12.53
N SER A 80 7.18 -2.96 12.96
CA SER A 80 6.23 -3.85 12.31
C SER A 80 5.61 -3.15 11.10
N ILE A 81 5.65 -3.80 9.93
CA ILE A 81 5.21 -3.20 8.66
C ILE A 81 4.06 -4.03 8.09
N LEU A 82 2.97 -3.36 7.71
CA LEU A 82 1.93 -3.96 6.88
C LEU A 82 2.03 -3.37 5.47
N ILE A 83 2.17 -4.25 4.47
CA ILE A 83 2.17 -3.87 3.06
C ILE A 83 0.90 -4.40 2.42
N VAL A 84 0.09 -3.49 1.89
CA VAL A 84 -1.05 -3.80 1.03
C VAL A 84 -0.61 -3.65 -0.43
N TYR A 85 -0.85 -4.66 -1.26
CA TYR A 85 -0.41 -4.68 -2.66
C TYR A 85 -1.43 -5.39 -3.56
N GLU A 86 -1.33 -5.20 -4.87
CA GLU A 86 -2.24 -5.86 -5.83
C GLU A 86 -1.56 -6.98 -6.65
N ASN A 87 -0.24 -6.90 -6.91
CA ASN A 87 0.48 -7.86 -7.76
C ASN A 87 1.68 -8.55 -7.10
N GLY A 88 1.92 -9.83 -7.44
CA GLY A 88 2.86 -10.74 -6.77
C GLY A 88 4.37 -10.40 -6.75
N LYS A 89 4.81 -9.22 -7.19
CA LYS A 89 6.23 -8.82 -7.15
C LYS A 89 6.73 -8.52 -5.74
N ILE A 90 5.88 -7.93 -4.90
CA ILE A 90 6.24 -7.52 -3.52
C ILE A 90 6.60 -8.72 -2.63
N PRO A 91 5.80 -9.80 -2.56
CA PRO A 91 6.17 -10.98 -1.77
C PRO A 91 7.51 -11.59 -2.16
N ARG A 92 7.83 -11.58 -3.47
CA ARG A 92 9.11 -12.10 -3.96
C ARG A 92 10.28 -11.24 -3.47
N PHE A 93 10.17 -9.92 -3.62
CA PHE A 93 11.20 -8.99 -3.17
C PHE A 93 11.47 -9.13 -1.67
N VAL A 94 10.43 -9.12 -0.83
CA VAL A 94 10.58 -9.24 0.64
C VAL A 94 11.24 -10.56 1.05
N ARG A 95 11.01 -11.65 0.30
CA ARG A 95 11.70 -12.93 0.54
C ARG A 95 13.17 -12.88 0.11
N GLU A 96 13.46 -12.34 -1.07
CA GLU A 96 14.80 -12.32 -1.66
C GLU A 96 15.75 -11.34 -0.95
N THR A 97 15.25 -10.18 -0.50
CA THR A 97 16.06 -9.19 0.21
C THR A 97 16.28 -9.53 1.68
N GLY A 98 15.53 -10.50 2.22
CA GLY A 98 15.75 -10.98 3.57
C GLY A 98 15.47 -9.94 4.65
N LEU A 99 14.59 -8.95 4.39
CA LEU A 99 14.21 -7.92 5.37
C LEU A 99 13.96 -8.58 6.73
N ASP A 100 14.79 -8.26 7.73
CA ASP A 100 14.71 -8.81 9.10
C ASP A 100 13.64 -8.09 9.95
N MET A 101 12.58 -7.63 9.27
CA MET A 101 11.48 -6.87 9.87
C MET A 101 10.23 -7.75 9.95
N ALA A 102 9.41 -7.52 10.98
CA ALA A 102 8.07 -8.11 11.07
C ALA A 102 7.15 -7.50 10.00
N THR A 103 7.26 -7.99 8.76
CA THR A 103 6.50 -7.48 7.61
C THR A 103 5.38 -8.45 7.23
N ASP A 104 4.14 -7.99 7.36
CA ASP A 104 2.96 -8.64 6.82
C ASP A 104 2.68 -8.11 5.42
N VAL A 105 2.48 -9.02 4.46
CA VAL A 105 2.26 -8.67 3.06
C VAL A 105 0.91 -9.25 2.64
N LEU A 106 -0.08 -8.37 2.42
CA LEU A 106 -1.47 -8.71 2.14
C LEU A 106 -1.91 -8.16 0.80
N THR A 107 -2.67 -8.94 0.05
CA THR A 107 -3.47 -8.35 -1.03
C THR A 107 -4.61 -7.52 -0.47
N THR A 108 -5.18 -6.61 -1.26
CA THR A 108 -6.35 -5.81 -0.84
C THR A 108 -7.51 -6.69 -0.38
N ARG A 109 -7.78 -7.80 -1.08
CA ARG A 109 -8.79 -8.77 -0.63
C ARG A 109 -8.48 -9.38 0.73
N ALA A 110 -7.24 -9.83 0.95
CA ALA A 110 -6.81 -10.39 2.24
C ALA A 110 -6.86 -9.34 3.37
N PHE A 111 -6.54 -8.09 3.07
CA PHE A 111 -6.66 -6.97 4.01
C PHE A 111 -8.11 -6.72 4.43
N LEU A 112 -9.05 -6.72 3.48
CA LEU A 112 -10.49 -6.56 3.78
C LEU A 112 -11.01 -7.71 4.65
N GLU A 113 -10.68 -8.96 4.32
CA GLU A 113 -11.07 -10.13 5.12
C GLU A 113 -10.50 -10.05 6.55
N LEU A 114 -9.26 -9.58 6.71
CA LEU A 114 -8.68 -9.35 8.02
C LEU A 114 -9.41 -8.23 8.78
N ALA A 115 -9.74 -7.13 8.11
CA ALA A 115 -10.45 -6.01 8.69
C ALA A 115 -11.87 -6.43 9.17
N GLU A 116 -12.57 -7.27 8.41
CA GLU A 116 -13.87 -7.82 8.79
C GLU A 116 -13.76 -8.72 10.03
N ARG A 117 -12.79 -9.64 10.05
CA ARG A 117 -12.54 -10.52 11.21
C ARG A 117 -12.18 -9.75 12.48
N ARG A 118 -11.64 -8.54 12.34
CA ARG A 118 -11.31 -7.62 13.43
C ARG A 118 -12.45 -6.66 13.78
N GLY A 119 -13.58 -6.72 13.07
CA GLY A 119 -14.73 -5.84 13.29
C GLY A 119 -14.52 -4.39 12.83
N ILE A 120 -13.50 -4.13 12.00
CA ILE A 120 -13.21 -2.80 11.45
C ILE A 120 -14.18 -2.46 10.32
N VAL A 121 -14.52 -3.45 9.49
CA VAL A 121 -15.53 -3.35 8.44
C VAL A 121 -16.62 -4.39 8.68
N SER A 122 -17.83 -4.11 8.19
CA SER A 122 -19.00 -4.98 8.36
C SER A 122 -19.06 -6.16 7.39
N SER A 123 -18.48 -6.02 6.19
CA SER A 123 -18.45 -7.06 5.14
C SER A 123 -17.27 -6.81 4.22
N ALA A 124 -16.28 -7.71 4.17
CA ALA A 124 -15.17 -7.58 3.23
C ALA A 124 -15.65 -7.69 1.77
N GLU A 125 -16.64 -8.55 1.52
CA GLU A 125 -17.18 -8.79 0.19
C GLU A 125 -17.91 -7.56 -0.37
N ASP A 126 -18.66 -6.82 0.46
CA ASP A 126 -19.36 -5.60 0.02
C ASP A 126 -18.37 -4.52 -0.42
N TYR A 127 -17.27 -4.35 0.32
CA TYR A 127 -16.21 -3.42 -0.05
C TYR A 127 -15.48 -3.90 -1.31
N TRP A 128 -15.23 -5.21 -1.43
CA TRP A 128 -14.61 -5.77 -2.61
C TRP A 128 -15.44 -5.55 -3.88
N GLN A 129 -16.75 -5.79 -3.82
CA GLN A 129 -17.63 -5.58 -4.96
C GLN A 129 -17.63 -4.12 -5.42
N ARG A 130 -17.64 -3.16 -4.48
CA ARG A 130 -17.53 -1.73 -4.81
C ARG A 130 -16.21 -1.39 -5.51
N ILE A 131 -15.11 -2.02 -5.11
CA ILE A 131 -13.80 -1.84 -5.76
C ILE A 131 -13.85 -2.38 -7.20
N VAL A 132 -14.39 -3.58 -7.39
CA VAL A 132 -14.53 -4.22 -8.72
C VAL A 132 -15.42 -3.39 -9.64
N ASP A 133 -16.53 -2.84 -9.12
CA ASP A 133 -17.47 -2.02 -9.89
C ASP A 133 -16.80 -0.75 -10.46
N VAL A 134 -15.83 -0.19 -9.73
CA VAL A 134 -15.09 1.02 -10.13
C VAL A 134 -13.83 0.68 -10.94
N ALA A 135 -13.24 -0.50 -10.73
CA ALA A 135 -12.01 -0.95 -11.38
C ALA A 135 -12.15 -2.41 -11.88
N PRO A 136 -12.76 -2.62 -13.06
CA PRO A 136 -13.04 -3.97 -13.60
C PRO A 136 -11.79 -4.82 -13.88
N THR A 137 -10.59 -4.24 -13.81
CA THR A 137 -9.30 -4.93 -13.96
C THR A 137 -8.78 -5.56 -12.66
N ALA A 138 -9.48 -5.41 -11.53
CA ALA A 138 -9.11 -6.05 -10.27
C ALA A 138 -9.17 -7.59 -10.42
N ASN A 139 -8.07 -8.28 -10.13
CA ASN A 139 -7.99 -9.73 -10.31
C ASN A 139 -8.75 -10.45 -9.18
N PRO A 140 -9.83 -11.19 -9.47
CA PRO A 140 -10.78 -11.68 -8.47
C PRO A 140 -10.25 -12.81 -7.56
N GLN A 141 -9.06 -13.37 -7.84
CA GLN A 141 -8.65 -14.65 -7.24
C GLN A 141 -7.44 -14.57 -6.29
N VAL A 142 -6.81 -13.40 -6.12
CA VAL A 142 -5.56 -13.31 -5.34
C VAL A 142 -5.85 -12.83 -3.92
N ALA A 143 -6.25 -13.73 -3.04
CA ALA A 143 -6.16 -13.55 -1.59
C ALA A 143 -4.82 -14.12 -1.10
N THR A 144 -3.72 -13.41 -1.37
CA THR A 144 -2.40 -13.85 -0.92
C THR A 144 -2.01 -13.11 0.34
N MET A 145 -1.92 -13.86 1.42
CA MET A 145 -1.41 -13.42 2.70
C MET A 145 -0.08 -14.12 2.98
N SER A 146 1.00 -13.35 3.04
CA SER A 146 2.29 -13.82 3.54
C SER A 146 2.53 -13.16 4.89
N ILE A 147 2.22 -13.89 5.96
CA ILE A 147 2.56 -13.52 7.34
C ILE A 147 3.91 -14.14 7.66
N ARG A 148 4.89 -13.35 8.10
CA ARG A 148 6.08 -13.93 8.75
C ARG A 148 5.78 -14.16 10.23
N ARG A 149 6.22 -15.31 10.73
CA ARG A 149 6.23 -15.60 12.17
C ARG A 149 7.21 -14.64 12.87
N PRO A 150 6.93 -14.23 14.11
CA PRO A 150 7.84 -13.39 14.88
C PRO A 150 9.23 -14.03 14.94
N LYS A 151 10.25 -13.17 15.01
CA LYS A 151 11.65 -13.55 15.21
C LYS A 151 11.68 -14.56 16.37
N GLN A 152 12.06 -15.81 16.09
CA GLN A 152 12.43 -16.72 17.17
C GLN A 152 13.61 -16.05 17.85
N ASP A 153 13.43 -15.64 19.11
CA ASP A 153 14.56 -15.30 19.95
C ASP A 153 15.54 -16.46 19.84
N ARG A 154 16.72 -16.19 19.27
CA ARG A 154 17.82 -17.13 19.37
C ARG A 154 18.24 -17.06 20.83
N ASP A 155 17.70 -17.97 21.64
CA ASP A 155 18.33 -18.38 22.88
C ASP A 155 19.71 -18.95 22.52
N THR A 156 20.74 -18.11 22.52
CA THR A 156 22.15 -18.44 22.75
C THR A 156 22.95 -17.18 23.05
#